data_AF-A0A412YDM3-F1
#
_entry.id   AF-A0A412YDM3-F1
#
_cell.length_a   1.000
_cell.length_b   1.000
_cell.length_c   1.000
_cell.angle_alpha   90.00
_cell.angle_beta   90.00
_cell.angle_gamma   90.00
#
_symmetry.space_group_name_H-M   'P 1'
#
loop_
_entity.id
_entity.type
_entity.pdbx_description
1 polymer ?
#
loop_
_entity_poly.entity_id
_entity_poly.type
_entity_poly.pdbx_seq_one_letter_code
_entity_poly.pdbx_strand_id
1 'polypeptide(L)'
;MKHYILLLLIAVSFCSCRSSRSMQKELNGMRSNLFYELISQEYTGKVKDSIYLDFIDYSNTDYYSTIKRKGGFFIPLIIFNRQQDRFRTRLGEHSLSQLYREFLTDALLTECNSSTCFQLIDNKDNQVPADSVYRLEVKVRQNETIGGVVLNESGFIWFEGGYITLQSARYRPAQTQLSISIRFSHHGNCLLDKTYNVKHKQSRRDRSYEDSYAANQGCLDDMAECLSLATREIVEEISQELNLLMSAR
;
A
#
# COMPACT_ATOMS: atom_id res chain seq x y z
N MET A 1 4.69 2.37 -53.30
CA MET A 1 4.59 1.19 -52.41
C MET A 1 5.43 1.29 -51.13
N LYS A 2 6.74 1.61 -51.17
CA LYS A 2 7.57 1.76 -49.96
C LYS A 2 7.04 2.76 -48.92
N HIS A 3 6.49 3.90 -49.35
CA HIS A 3 5.93 4.91 -48.43
C HIS A 3 4.65 4.45 -47.71
N TYR A 4 3.80 3.65 -48.36
CA TYR A 4 2.58 3.12 -47.76
C TYR A 4 2.87 2.03 -46.73
N ILE A 5 3.89 1.19 -46.97
CA ILE A 5 4.35 0.17 -46.01
C ILE A 5 4.98 0.85 -44.77
N LEU A 6 5.75 1.93 -44.96
CA LEU A 6 6.31 2.72 -43.87
C LEU A 6 5.20 3.40 -43.05
N LEU A 7 4.20 3.98 -43.71
CA LEU A 7 3.03 4.58 -43.06
C LEU A 7 2.19 3.55 -42.30
N LEU A 8 2.04 2.34 -42.84
CA LEU A 8 1.35 1.23 -42.19
C LEU A 8 2.13 0.71 -40.97
N LEU A 9 3.45 0.58 -41.05
CA LEU A 9 4.32 0.23 -39.91
C LEU A 9 4.29 1.28 -38.80
N ILE A 10 4.25 2.57 -39.17
CA ILE A 10 4.09 3.67 -38.22
C ILE A 10 2.69 3.62 -37.59
N ALA A 11 1.63 3.42 -38.38
CA ALA A 11 0.25 3.33 -37.87
C ALA A 11 0.06 2.12 -36.92
N VAL A 12 0.62 0.95 -37.25
CA VAL A 12 0.60 -0.24 -36.39
C VAL A 12 1.42 -0.02 -35.12
N SER A 13 2.50 0.77 -35.17
CA SER A 13 3.30 1.12 -33.98
C SER A 13 2.56 2.06 -33.01
N PHE A 14 1.53 2.78 -33.45
CA PHE A 14 0.75 3.70 -32.60
C PHE A 14 -0.51 3.09 -31.99
N CYS A 15 -0.95 1.90 -32.43
CA CYS A 15 -2.25 1.34 -32.01
C CYS A 15 -2.25 0.57 -30.68
N SER A 16 -1.10 0.16 -30.14
CA SER A 16 -1.02 -0.71 -28.95
C SER A 16 -0.40 -0.06 -27.71
N CYS A 17 -0.10 1.25 -27.71
CA CYS A 17 0.45 1.92 -26.54
C CYS A 17 -0.65 2.21 -25.50
N ARG A 18 -0.82 1.31 -24.53
CA ARG A 18 -1.59 1.58 -23.31
C ARG A 18 -1.03 2.84 -22.62
N SER A 19 -1.89 3.83 -22.43
CA SER A 19 -1.50 5.08 -21.77
C SER A 19 -1.62 4.98 -20.25
N SER A 20 -0.88 5.81 -19.51
CA SER A 20 -1.05 5.91 -18.05
C SER A 20 -2.47 6.30 -17.66
N ARG A 21 -3.18 7.08 -18.49
CA ARG A 21 -4.59 7.46 -18.25
C ARG A 21 -5.53 6.25 -18.32
N SER A 22 -5.31 5.35 -19.28
CA SER A 22 -6.09 4.11 -19.39
C SER A 22 -5.88 3.22 -18.16
N MET A 23 -4.62 3.01 -17.76
CA MET A 23 -4.28 2.24 -16.55
C MET A 23 -4.88 2.89 -15.29
N GLN A 24 -4.80 4.22 -15.18
CA GLN A 24 -5.39 4.95 -14.05
C GLN A 24 -6.92 4.76 -13.98
N LYS A 25 -7.60 4.76 -15.12
CA LYS A 25 -9.05 4.54 -15.18
C LYS A 25 -9.44 3.15 -14.69
N GLU A 26 -8.65 2.12 -15.01
CA GLU A 26 -8.84 0.77 -14.47
C GLU A 26 -8.66 0.76 -12.95
N LEU A 27 -7.57 1.36 -12.46
CA LEU A 27 -7.24 1.40 -11.04
C LEU A 27 -8.31 2.10 -10.18
N ASN A 28 -8.94 3.16 -10.71
CA ASN A 28 -9.91 3.95 -9.96
C ASN A 28 -11.15 3.14 -9.54
N GLY A 29 -11.53 2.11 -10.31
CA GLY A 29 -12.65 1.23 -10.00
C GLY A 29 -12.29 0.08 -9.05
N MET A 30 -11.02 -0.07 -8.71
CA MET A 30 -10.52 -1.16 -7.87
C MET A 30 -10.42 -0.74 -6.41
N ARG A 31 -10.59 -1.72 -5.53
CA ARG A 31 -10.43 -1.61 -4.08
C ARG A 31 -9.72 -2.84 -3.57
N SER A 32 -8.83 -2.64 -2.61
CA SER A 32 -8.17 -3.73 -1.88
C SER A 32 -8.36 -3.52 -0.38
N ASN A 33 -8.45 -4.64 0.34
CA ASN A 33 -8.65 -4.63 1.79
C ASN A 33 -7.31 -4.61 2.50
N LEU A 34 -7.22 -3.80 3.54
CA LEU A 34 -6.17 -3.94 4.55
C LEU A 34 -6.63 -4.99 5.56
N PHE A 35 -5.69 -5.79 6.03
CA PHE A 35 -5.90 -6.76 7.09
C PHE A 35 -4.87 -6.56 8.20
N TYR A 36 -5.26 -6.88 9.43
CA TYR A 36 -4.39 -6.93 10.58
C TYR A 36 -4.42 -8.35 11.13
N GLU A 37 -3.26 -8.96 11.32
CA GLU A 37 -3.13 -10.30 11.89
C GLU A 37 -2.41 -10.19 13.23
N LEU A 38 -3.12 -10.55 14.30
CA LEU A 38 -2.61 -10.55 15.67
C LEU A 38 -1.73 -11.79 15.89
N ILE A 39 -0.42 -11.59 16.05
CA ILE A 39 0.56 -12.69 16.27
C ILE A 39 1.15 -12.65 17.69
N SER A 40 1.02 -11.51 18.37
CA SER A 40 1.51 -11.31 19.74
C SER A 40 0.86 -12.27 20.74
N GLN A 41 1.61 -12.64 21.78
CA GLN A 41 1.06 -13.43 22.88
C GLN A 41 0.03 -12.62 23.68
N GLU A 42 -1.09 -13.25 24.01
CA GLU A 42 -2.11 -12.65 24.86
C GLU A 42 -1.56 -12.37 26.26
N TYR A 43 -1.87 -11.19 26.79
CA TYR A 43 -1.50 -10.82 28.14
C TYR A 43 -2.46 -11.45 29.14
N THR A 44 -1.93 -12.28 30.05
CA THR A 44 -2.72 -13.03 31.04
C THR A 44 -2.77 -12.34 32.41
N GLY A 45 -2.12 -11.19 32.56
CA GLY A 45 -2.08 -10.45 33.82
C GLY A 45 -3.29 -9.54 34.04
N LYS A 46 -3.32 -8.85 35.19
CA LYS A 46 -4.35 -7.83 35.46
C LYS A 46 -4.01 -6.54 34.72
N VAL A 47 -5.01 -6.00 34.00
CA VAL A 47 -4.96 -4.68 33.40
C VAL A 47 -5.10 -3.63 34.50
N LYS A 48 -4.16 -2.69 34.58
CA LYS A 48 -4.09 -1.71 35.69
C LYS A 48 -4.53 -0.31 35.28
N ASP A 49 -4.10 0.13 34.10
CA ASP A 49 -4.23 1.51 33.64
C ASP A 49 -4.94 1.60 32.30
N SER A 50 -5.49 2.78 32.00
CA SER A 50 -6.09 3.09 30.71
C SER A 50 -5.30 4.19 30.00
N ILE A 51 -5.01 3.97 28.72
CA ILE A 51 -4.37 4.94 27.82
C ILE A 51 -5.43 5.39 26.81
N TYR A 52 -5.51 6.68 26.58
CA TYR A 52 -6.44 7.25 25.62
C TYR A 52 -5.68 7.61 24.34
N LEU A 53 -6.13 7.03 23.23
CA LEU A 53 -5.63 7.30 21.90
C LEU A 53 -6.32 8.56 21.37
N ASP A 54 -5.55 9.60 21.11
CA ASP A 54 -6.04 10.79 20.45
C ASP A 54 -6.21 10.55 18.95
N PHE A 55 -7.02 11.41 18.31
CA PHE A 55 -7.25 11.34 16.88
C PHE A 55 -5.93 11.34 16.09
N ILE A 56 -5.74 10.29 15.29
CA ILE A 56 -4.50 10.09 14.53
C ILE A 56 -4.39 11.15 13.42
N ASP A 57 -3.31 11.92 13.45
CA ASP A 57 -2.99 12.90 12.40
C ASP A 57 -2.51 12.16 11.13
N TYR A 58 -3.33 12.23 10.09
CA TYR A 58 -3.12 11.61 8.78
C TYR A 58 -2.86 12.63 7.66
N SER A 59 -2.49 13.87 8.00
CA SER A 59 -2.26 14.96 7.02
C SER A 59 -1.27 14.64 5.89
N ASN A 60 -0.38 13.66 6.08
CA ASN A 60 0.63 13.27 5.09
C ASN A 60 0.25 12.02 4.27
N THR A 61 -1.01 11.57 4.30
CA THR A 61 -1.47 10.46 3.45
C THR A 61 -2.01 10.97 2.11
N ASP A 62 -1.53 10.38 1.01
CA ASP A 62 -2.04 10.69 -0.33
C ASP A 62 -3.43 10.05 -0.49
N TYR A 63 -4.47 10.84 -0.78
CA TYR A 63 -5.81 10.28 -1.00
C TYR A 63 -5.90 9.52 -2.33
N TYR A 64 -5.34 10.07 -3.42
CA TYR A 64 -5.48 9.45 -4.75
C TYR A 64 -4.31 8.54 -5.10
N SER A 65 -4.62 7.31 -5.52
CA SER A 65 -3.64 6.43 -6.16
C SER A 65 -3.23 6.98 -7.52
N THR A 66 -1.94 6.90 -7.86
CA THR A 66 -1.42 7.44 -9.12
C THR A 66 -0.61 6.42 -9.91
N ILE A 67 -0.82 6.37 -11.23
CA ILE A 67 -0.04 5.55 -12.17
C ILE A 67 0.79 6.43 -13.09
N LYS A 68 2.09 6.13 -13.16
CA LYS A 68 3.03 6.79 -14.08
C LYS A 68 3.76 5.76 -14.93
N ARG A 69 3.76 5.94 -16.26
CA ARG A 69 4.61 5.15 -17.16
C ARG A 69 6.07 5.51 -16.86
N LYS A 70 6.90 4.49 -16.63
CA LYS A 70 8.34 4.62 -16.33
C LYS A 70 9.23 4.35 -17.53
N GLY A 71 8.68 3.74 -18.56
CA GLY A 71 9.37 3.47 -19.81
C GLY A 71 8.74 2.29 -20.54
N GLY A 72 9.23 2.03 -21.74
CA GLY A 72 8.85 0.87 -22.52
C GLY A 72 9.96 0.48 -23.48
N PHE A 73 9.87 -0.72 -24.02
CA PHE A 73 10.78 -1.25 -25.02
C PHE A 73 9.98 -1.86 -26.16
N PHE A 74 10.37 -1.57 -27.40
CA PHE A 74 9.69 -2.06 -28.59
C PHE A 74 10.71 -2.66 -29.54
N ILE A 75 10.46 -3.90 -29.97
CA ILE A 75 11.23 -4.62 -30.99
C ILE A 75 10.32 -4.82 -32.19
N PRO A 76 10.52 -4.06 -33.29
CA PRO A 76 9.81 -4.31 -34.54
C PRO A 76 10.54 -5.40 -35.33
N LEU A 77 10.05 -6.65 -35.31
CA LEU A 77 10.49 -7.65 -36.29
C LEU A 77 9.36 -7.89 -37.29
N ILE A 78 9.73 -8.09 -38.56
CA ILE A 78 8.81 -8.24 -39.70
C ILE A 78 7.70 -9.27 -39.44
N ILE A 79 8.03 -10.35 -38.73
CA ILE A 79 7.10 -11.46 -38.43
C ILE A 79 6.64 -11.42 -36.96
N PHE A 80 7.39 -10.76 -36.07
CA PHE A 80 7.18 -10.78 -34.63
C PHE A 80 7.46 -9.41 -34.01
N ASN A 81 6.42 -8.74 -33.55
CA ASN A 81 6.57 -7.50 -32.81
C ASN A 81 6.49 -7.79 -31.31
N ARG A 82 7.37 -7.18 -30.53
CA ARG A 82 7.31 -7.24 -29.06
C ARG A 82 7.34 -5.85 -28.48
N GLN A 83 6.34 -5.52 -27.68
CA GLN A 83 6.25 -4.30 -26.91
C GLN A 83 6.22 -4.65 -25.42
N GLN A 84 6.95 -3.88 -24.62
CA GLN A 84 6.94 -3.99 -23.17
C GLN A 84 6.75 -2.60 -22.59
N ASP A 85 5.77 -2.43 -21.71
CA ASP A 85 5.50 -1.18 -21.02
C ASP A 85 5.55 -1.35 -19.51
N ARG A 86 6.21 -0.41 -18.83
CA ARG A 86 6.40 -0.43 -17.38
C ARG A 86 5.67 0.74 -16.76
N PHE A 87 4.76 0.43 -15.85
CA PHE A 87 3.99 1.39 -15.07
C PHE A 87 4.40 1.27 -13.60
N ARG A 88 4.49 2.42 -12.93
CA ARG A 88 4.66 2.50 -11.48
C ARG A 88 3.37 3.04 -10.90
N THR A 89 2.88 2.35 -9.87
CA THR A 89 1.68 2.71 -9.13
C THR A 89 2.11 3.19 -7.75
N ARG A 90 1.58 4.34 -7.31
CA ARG A 90 1.63 4.77 -5.91
C ARG A 90 0.23 4.58 -5.32
N LEU A 91 0.15 3.92 -4.17
CA LEU A 91 -1.09 3.70 -3.44
C LEU A 91 -1.55 5.01 -2.83
N GLY A 92 -2.82 5.33 -2.99
CA GLY A 92 -3.52 6.31 -2.17
C GLY A 92 -4.72 5.67 -1.49
N GLU A 93 -5.24 6.33 -0.46
CA GLU A 93 -6.34 5.82 0.37
C GLU A 93 -7.59 5.48 -0.43
N HIS A 94 -7.83 6.19 -1.53
CA HIS A 94 -8.97 5.92 -2.41
C HIS A 94 -8.99 4.48 -2.92
N SER A 95 -7.84 3.83 -3.17
CA SER A 95 -7.82 2.43 -3.63
C SER A 95 -7.99 1.41 -2.50
N LEU A 96 -8.16 1.85 -1.26
CA LEU A 96 -8.43 1.01 -0.11
C LEU A 96 -9.93 0.98 0.19
N SER A 97 -10.41 -0.14 0.73
CA SER A 97 -11.80 -0.28 1.16
C SER A 97 -12.15 0.54 2.40
N GLN A 98 -11.15 0.83 3.24
CA GLN A 98 -11.26 1.60 4.47
C GLN A 98 -10.16 2.66 4.55
N LEU A 99 -10.39 3.72 5.34
CA LEU A 99 -9.39 4.76 5.57
C LEU A 99 -8.20 4.17 6.33
N TYR A 100 -6.98 4.54 5.93
CA TYR A 100 -5.78 4.02 6.59
C TYR A 100 -5.74 4.39 8.08
N ARG A 101 -6.25 5.57 8.42
CA ARG A 101 -6.40 6.02 9.81
C ARG A 101 -7.26 5.06 10.64
N GLU A 102 -8.44 4.71 10.14
CA GLU A 102 -9.37 3.82 10.84
C GLU A 102 -8.76 2.44 11.03
N PHE A 103 -8.13 1.92 9.97
CA PHE A 103 -7.35 0.69 10.05
C PHE A 103 -6.26 0.73 11.11
N LEU A 104 -5.48 1.82 11.19
CA LEU A 104 -4.40 1.98 12.16
C LEU A 104 -4.93 2.08 13.59
N THR A 105 -6.03 2.80 13.80
CA THR A 105 -6.72 2.87 15.10
C THR A 105 -7.17 1.48 15.53
N ASP A 106 -7.86 0.75 14.66
CA ASP A 106 -8.37 -0.60 14.97
C ASP A 106 -7.23 -1.60 15.23
N ALA A 107 -6.14 -1.51 14.45
CA ALA A 107 -4.91 -2.29 14.66
C ALA A 107 -4.30 -2.02 16.04
N LEU A 108 -4.11 -0.75 16.42
CA LEU A 108 -3.55 -0.36 17.72
C LEU A 108 -4.46 -0.82 18.88
N LEU A 109 -5.78 -0.67 18.75
CA LEU A 109 -6.73 -1.12 19.76
C LEU A 109 -6.71 -2.65 19.92
N THR A 110 -6.66 -3.38 18.82
CA THR A 110 -6.65 -4.85 18.82
C THR A 110 -5.36 -5.38 19.45
N GLU A 111 -4.23 -4.84 19.04
CA GLU A 111 -2.92 -5.22 19.56
C GLU A 111 -2.80 -4.90 21.06
N CYS A 112 -2.97 -3.62 21.42
CA CYS A 112 -2.75 -3.18 22.79
C CYS A 112 -3.70 -3.86 23.79
N ASN A 113 -4.98 -3.99 23.45
CA ASN A 113 -5.96 -4.61 24.36
C ASN A 113 -5.81 -6.14 24.47
N SER A 114 -5.05 -6.77 23.58
CA SER A 114 -4.79 -8.20 23.63
C SER A 114 -3.46 -8.53 24.31
N SER A 115 -2.38 -7.80 23.98
CA SER A 115 -1.01 -8.20 24.33
C SER A 115 -0.34 -7.35 25.43
N THR A 116 -1.02 -6.34 25.98
CA THR A 116 -0.40 -5.40 26.93
C THR A 116 -1.09 -5.35 28.30
N CYS A 117 -0.39 -4.76 29.28
CA CYS A 117 -0.86 -4.61 30.66
C CYS A 117 -1.83 -3.42 30.88
N PHE A 118 -2.20 -2.70 29.82
CA PHE A 118 -3.07 -1.53 29.87
C PHE A 118 -4.22 -1.67 28.86
N GLN A 119 -5.28 -0.90 29.08
CA GLN A 119 -6.38 -0.80 28.12
C GLN A 119 -6.22 0.45 27.26
N LEU A 120 -6.17 0.29 25.94
CA LEU A 120 -6.20 1.39 24.99
C LEU A 120 -7.65 1.73 24.64
N ILE A 121 -8.03 2.99 24.85
CA ILE A 121 -9.37 3.51 24.61
C ILE A 121 -9.31 4.57 23.52
N ASP A 122 -10.13 4.44 22.50
CA ASP A 122 -10.24 5.43 21.42
C ASP A 122 -11.03 6.65 21.88
N ASN A 123 -10.40 7.83 21.86
CA ASN A 123 -11.00 9.10 22.26
C ASN A 123 -11.59 9.83 21.04
N LYS A 124 -12.60 9.22 20.40
CA LYS A 124 -13.23 9.75 19.17
C LYS A 124 -13.79 11.17 19.32
N ASP A 125 -14.26 11.53 20.52
CA ASP A 125 -14.98 12.79 20.77
C ASP A 125 -14.12 13.88 21.43
N ASN A 126 -12.82 13.63 21.69
CA ASN A 126 -11.93 14.53 22.43
C ASN A 126 -12.50 14.98 23.80
N GLN A 127 -13.36 14.16 24.44
CA GLN A 127 -14.06 14.50 25.68
C GLN A 127 -13.30 14.08 26.96
N VAL A 128 -12.01 13.79 26.87
CA VAL A 128 -11.23 13.33 28.03
C VAL A 128 -10.80 14.54 28.91
N PRO A 129 -11.03 14.50 30.23
CA PRO A 129 -10.58 15.55 31.15
C PRO A 129 -9.05 15.68 31.17
N ALA A 130 -8.57 16.92 31.12
CA ALA A 130 -7.18 17.28 30.82
C ALA A 130 -6.13 16.86 31.88
N ASP A 131 -6.54 16.43 33.07
CA ASP A 131 -5.64 16.54 34.23
C ASP A 131 -5.18 15.22 34.87
N SER A 132 -5.62 14.03 34.44
CA SER A 132 -5.23 12.78 35.14
C SER A 132 -5.09 11.51 34.31
N VAL A 133 -4.86 11.62 33.00
CA VAL A 133 -4.99 10.48 32.09
C VAL A 133 -3.78 10.34 31.16
N TYR A 134 -3.36 9.09 30.90
CA TYR A 134 -2.34 8.78 29.90
C TYR A 134 -2.87 9.05 28.49
N ARG A 135 -2.14 9.85 27.72
CA ARG A 135 -2.52 10.23 26.35
C ARG A 135 -1.48 9.78 25.34
N LEU A 136 -1.96 9.16 24.27
CA LEU A 136 -1.16 8.72 23.13
C LEU A 136 -1.58 9.51 21.90
N GLU A 137 -0.71 10.42 21.46
CA GLU A 137 -0.84 11.13 20.19
C GLU A 137 -0.09 10.34 19.11
N VAL A 138 -0.75 10.04 18.00
CA VAL A 138 -0.15 9.32 16.87
C VAL A 138 -0.24 10.17 15.62
N LYS A 139 0.87 10.28 14.90
CA LYS A 139 0.96 11.05 13.66
C LYS A 139 1.66 10.26 12.57
N VAL A 140 0.98 10.11 11.43
CA VAL A 140 1.53 9.51 10.22
C VAL A 140 2.41 10.54 9.53
N ARG A 141 3.72 10.29 9.51
CA ARG A 141 4.72 11.17 8.89
C ARG A 141 4.92 10.85 7.42
N GLN A 142 4.96 9.56 7.09
CA GLN A 142 5.12 9.08 5.73
C GLN A 142 4.31 7.80 5.56
N ASN A 143 3.50 7.73 4.51
CA ASN A 143 2.83 6.52 4.09
C ASN A 143 2.96 6.43 2.56
N GLU A 144 4.04 5.81 2.08
CA GLU A 144 4.26 5.62 0.65
C GLU A 144 4.38 4.14 0.32
N THR A 145 3.37 3.61 -0.37
CA THR A 145 3.41 2.26 -0.94
C THR A 145 3.51 2.34 -2.46
N ILE A 146 4.51 1.67 -3.02
CA ILE A 146 4.82 1.67 -4.44
C ILE A 146 4.72 0.24 -4.97
N GLY A 147 3.98 0.08 -6.05
CA GLY A 147 3.99 -1.13 -6.87
C GLY A 147 4.24 -0.78 -8.33
N GLY A 148 4.01 -1.74 -9.21
CA GLY A 148 4.05 -1.46 -10.63
C GLY A 148 3.57 -2.62 -11.47
N VAL A 149 3.14 -2.33 -12.68
CA VAL A 149 2.68 -3.33 -13.64
C VAL A 149 3.55 -3.27 -14.89
N VAL A 150 3.90 -4.43 -15.40
CA VAL A 150 4.65 -4.65 -16.63
C VAL A 150 3.72 -5.33 -17.60
N LEU A 151 3.35 -4.63 -18.66
CA LEU A 151 2.61 -5.19 -19.79
C LEU A 151 3.62 -5.65 -20.83
N ASN A 152 3.46 -6.86 -21.33
CA ASN A 152 4.14 -7.33 -22.51
C ASN A 152 3.09 -7.71 -23.55
N GLU A 153 3.21 -7.11 -24.72
CA GLU A 153 2.38 -7.42 -25.86
C GLU A 153 3.29 -7.97 -26.95
N SER A 154 2.94 -9.12 -27.50
CA SER A 154 3.62 -9.70 -28.64
C SER A 154 2.63 -9.97 -29.75
N GLY A 155 2.94 -9.54 -30.96
CA GLY A 155 2.11 -9.79 -32.13
C GLY A 155 2.89 -10.54 -33.19
N PHE A 156 2.25 -11.48 -33.88
CA PHE A 156 2.87 -12.19 -35.00
C PHE A 156 1.88 -12.40 -36.15
N ILE A 157 2.43 -12.48 -37.35
CA ILE A 157 1.67 -12.78 -38.57
C ILE A 157 1.34 -14.27 -38.56
N TRP A 158 0.06 -14.60 -38.73
CA TRP A 158 -0.47 -15.95 -38.83
C TRP A 158 -0.82 -16.29 -40.28
N PHE A 159 -1.07 -17.58 -40.55
CA PHE A 159 -1.42 -18.08 -41.88
C PHE A 159 -2.61 -17.30 -42.48
N GLU A 160 -2.60 -17.14 -43.81
CA GLU A 160 -3.53 -16.31 -44.59
C GLU A 160 -3.47 -14.79 -44.34
N GLY A 161 -2.42 -14.30 -43.66
CA GLY A 161 -2.25 -12.87 -43.41
C GLY A 161 -3.02 -12.34 -42.20
N GLY A 162 -3.53 -13.23 -41.34
CA GLY A 162 -4.06 -12.85 -40.03
C GLY A 162 -2.97 -12.30 -39.11
N TYR A 163 -3.34 -11.46 -38.14
CA TYR A 163 -2.41 -10.96 -37.11
C TYR A 163 -2.93 -11.38 -35.73
N ILE A 164 -2.13 -12.13 -34.97
CA ILE A 164 -2.47 -12.56 -33.61
C ILE A 164 -1.71 -11.69 -32.63
N THR A 165 -2.39 -11.23 -31.58
CA THR A 165 -1.78 -10.53 -30.45
C THR A 165 -1.90 -11.38 -29.19
N LEU A 166 -0.78 -11.53 -28.48
CA LEU A 166 -0.69 -12.15 -27.17
C LEU A 166 -0.34 -11.07 -26.17
N GLN A 167 -1.20 -10.90 -25.17
CA GLN A 167 -0.95 -9.99 -24.06
C GLN A 167 -0.57 -10.80 -22.83
N SER A 168 0.39 -10.28 -22.08
CA SER A 168 0.71 -10.80 -20.75
C SER A 168 1.05 -9.64 -19.84
N ALA A 169 0.46 -9.62 -18.66
CA ALA A 169 0.73 -8.62 -17.65
C ALA A 169 1.35 -9.28 -16.41
N ARG A 170 2.24 -8.56 -15.75
CA ARG A 170 2.88 -9.00 -14.49
C ARG A 170 3.01 -7.81 -13.58
N TYR A 171 2.66 -7.94 -12.30
CA TYR A 171 2.99 -6.90 -11.34
C TYR A 171 4.41 -7.08 -10.79
N ARG A 172 4.96 -5.99 -10.26
CA ARG A 172 6.24 -5.94 -9.56
C ARG A 172 5.95 -5.94 -8.06
N PRO A 173 6.83 -6.58 -7.26
CA PRO A 173 6.63 -6.64 -5.82
C PRO A 173 6.47 -5.24 -5.25
N ALA A 174 5.47 -5.07 -4.40
CA ALA A 174 5.21 -3.86 -3.68
C ALA A 174 6.32 -3.55 -2.68
N GLN A 175 6.49 -2.26 -2.40
CA GLN A 175 7.38 -1.76 -1.39
C GLN A 175 6.67 -0.64 -0.62
N THR A 176 6.62 -0.78 0.69
CA THR A 176 6.04 0.21 1.60
C THR A 176 7.16 0.90 2.36
N GLN A 177 7.07 2.22 2.46
CA GLN A 177 7.84 3.04 3.39
C GLN A 177 6.85 3.76 4.30
N LEU A 178 6.82 3.34 5.56
CA LEU A 178 5.89 3.82 6.57
C LEU A 178 6.68 4.45 7.72
N SER A 179 6.28 5.65 8.12
CA SER A 179 6.84 6.38 9.25
C SER A 179 5.73 6.92 10.12
N ILE A 180 5.71 6.50 11.39
CA ILE A 180 4.71 6.90 12.38
C ILE A 180 5.44 7.49 13.58
N SER A 181 5.09 8.70 13.96
CA SER A 181 5.58 9.32 15.19
C SER A 181 4.52 9.23 16.27
N ILE A 182 4.92 8.81 17.46
CA ILE A 182 4.07 8.80 18.64
C ILE A 182 4.58 9.79 19.66
N ARG A 183 3.66 10.39 20.41
CA ARG A 183 3.94 11.13 21.63
C ARG A 183 3.05 10.59 22.74
N PHE A 184 3.68 10.01 23.74
CA PHE A 184 3.03 9.52 24.94
C PHE A 184 3.24 10.52 26.08
N SER A 185 2.17 10.93 26.74
CA SER A 185 2.21 11.93 27.80
C SER A 185 1.34 11.55 28.99
N HIS A 186 1.72 12.05 30.16
CA HIS A 186 1.00 11.89 31.41
C HIS A 186 1.06 13.20 32.20
N HIS A 187 -0.09 13.78 32.55
CA HIS A 187 -0.19 15.12 33.16
C HIS A 187 0.59 16.21 32.41
N GLY A 188 0.57 16.19 31.06
CA GLY A 188 1.31 17.13 30.22
C GLY A 188 2.82 16.89 30.15
N ASN A 189 3.38 15.99 30.96
CA ASN A 189 4.78 15.58 30.84
C ASN A 189 4.92 14.52 29.75
N CYS A 190 5.78 14.79 28.77
CA CYS A 190 6.09 13.84 27.71
C CYS A 190 6.96 12.71 28.27
N LEU A 191 6.48 11.48 28.15
CA LEU A 191 7.16 10.26 28.60
C LEU A 191 7.92 9.58 27.46
N LEU A 192 7.36 9.64 26.24
CA LEU A 192 7.97 9.09 25.03
C LEU A 192 7.62 9.99 23.85
N ASP A 193 8.61 10.33 23.04
CA ASP A 193 8.46 10.99 21.75
C ASP A 193 9.40 10.28 20.78
N LYS A 194 8.86 9.42 19.92
CA LYS A 194 9.64 8.54 19.06
C LYS A 194 8.99 8.40 17.69
N THR A 195 9.82 8.28 16.66
CA THR A 195 9.39 8.00 15.29
C THR A 195 9.84 6.61 14.87
N TYR A 196 8.87 5.76 14.56
CA TYR A 196 9.06 4.42 14.04
C TYR A 196 9.09 4.48 12.52
N ASN A 197 10.04 3.76 11.92
CA ASN A 197 10.24 3.74 10.48
C ASN A 197 10.39 2.29 10.02
N VAL A 198 9.50 1.86 9.14
CA VAL A 198 9.56 0.53 8.54
C VAL A 198 9.61 0.65 7.03
N LYS A 199 10.50 -0.16 6.45
CA LYS A 199 10.62 -0.32 5.00
C LYS A 199 10.42 -1.79 4.67
N HIS A 200 9.22 -2.12 4.22
CA HIS A 200 8.87 -3.49 3.85
C HIS A 200 8.89 -3.64 2.32
N LYS A 201 9.36 -4.79 1.84
CA LYS A 201 9.32 -5.14 0.42
C LYS A 201 8.79 -6.55 0.28
N GLN A 202 7.71 -6.69 -0.49
CA GLN A 202 7.12 -7.98 -0.78
C GLN A 202 8.06 -8.88 -1.56
N SER A 203 7.94 -10.18 -1.30
CA SER A 203 8.64 -11.18 -2.10
C SER A 203 8.05 -11.23 -3.50
N ARG A 204 8.92 -11.44 -4.49
CA ARG A 204 8.45 -11.52 -5.89
C ARG A 204 7.59 -12.76 -6.07
N ARG A 205 6.31 -12.56 -6.39
CA ARG A 205 5.41 -13.61 -6.86
C ARG A 205 5.45 -13.61 -8.39
N ASP A 206 5.97 -14.66 -9.02
CA ASP A 206 5.91 -14.81 -10.48
C ASP A 206 4.51 -15.27 -10.90
N ARG A 207 3.57 -14.32 -10.94
CA ARG A 207 2.24 -14.51 -11.54
C ARG A 207 2.16 -13.72 -12.84
N SER A 208 1.83 -14.42 -13.93
CA SER A 208 1.45 -13.80 -15.19
C SER A 208 -0.07 -13.78 -15.32
N TYR A 209 -0.58 -12.65 -15.76
CA TYR A 209 -1.98 -12.39 -16.01
C TYR A 209 -2.20 -12.24 -17.52
N GLU A 210 -3.38 -12.62 -17.99
CA GLU A 210 -3.76 -12.49 -19.40
C GLU A 210 -4.08 -11.04 -19.77
N ASP A 211 -4.54 -10.23 -18.81
CA ASP A 211 -4.92 -8.84 -19.03
C ASP A 211 -4.30 -7.86 -18.02
N SER A 212 -4.36 -6.56 -18.35
CA SER A 212 -3.89 -5.49 -17.47
C SER A 212 -4.76 -5.30 -16.24
N TYR A 213 -6.05 -5.64 -16.33
CA TYR A 213 -7.02 -5.44 -15.25
C TYR A 213 -6.71 -6.34 -14.05
N ALA A 214 -6.53 -7.65 -14.28
CA ALA A 214 -6.17 -8.61 -13.25
C ALA A 214 -4.77 -8.36 -12.68
N ALA A 215 -3.82 -7.90 -13.51
CA ALA A 215 -2.51 -7.49 -13.02
C ALA A 215 -2.55 -6.23 -12.15
N ASN A 216 -3.43 -5.25 -12.47
CA ASN A 216 -3.64 -4.06 -11.66
C ASN A 216 -4.29 -4.42 -10.32
N GLN A 217 -5.32 -5.28 -10.31
CA GLN A 217 -5.93 -5.77 -9.08
C GLN A 217 -4.90 -6.53 -8.23
N GLY A 218 -4.16 -7.47 -8.82
CA GLY A 218 -3.10 -8.20 -8.12
C GLY A 218 -1.97 -7.30 -7.60
N CYS A 219 -1.65 -6.21 -8.31
CA CYS A 219 -0.72 -5.20 -7.84
C CYS A 219 -1.27 -4.43 -6.63
N LEU A 220 -2.55 -4.05 -6.64
CA LEU A 220 -3.18 -3.36 -5.51
C LEU A 220 -3.28 -4.26 -4.29
N ASP A 221 -3.63 -5.52 -4.47
CA ASP A 221 -3.71 -6.50 -3.38
C ASP A 221 -2.32 -6.72 -2.75
N ASP A 222 -1.27 -6.87 -3.56
CA ASP A 222 0.12 -6.98 -3.09
C ASP A 222 0.58 -5.71 -2.36
N MET A 223 0.15 -4.52 -2.82
CA MET A 223 0.42 -3.24 -2.16
C MET A 223 -0.31 -3.10 -0.83
N ALA A 224 -1.59 -3.48 -0.76
CA ALA A 224 -2.36 -3.49 0.48
C ALA A 224 -1.77 -4.48 1.49
N GLU A 225 -1.41 -5.69 1.04
CA GLU A 225 -0.71 -6.70 1.85
C GLU A 225 0.61 -6.16 2.41
N CYS A 226 1.43 -5.52 1.57
CA CYS A 226 2.70 -4.91 1.97
C CYS A 226 2.51 -3.78 3.01
N LEU A 227 1.47 -2.96 2.86
CA LEU A 227 1.13 -1.91 3.83
C LEU A 227 0.61 -2.49 5.16
N SER A 228 -0.22 -3.53 5.10
CA SER A 228 -0.69 -4.28 6.27
C SER A 228 0.46 -4.84 7.10
N LEU A 229 1.42 -5.52 6.44
CA LEU A 229 2.58 -6.08 7.12
C LEU A 229 3.48 -5.01 7.75
N ALA A 230 3.73 -3.91 7.02
CA ALA A 230 4.51 -2.79 7.56
C ALA A 230 3.81 -2.11 8.75
N THR A 231 2.48 -2.02 8.70
CA THR A 231 1.68 -1.45 9.80
C THR A 231 1.74 -2.35 11.03
N ARG A 232 1.60 -3.67 10.84
CA ARG A 232 1.73 -4.66 11.93
C ARG A 232 3.07 -4.52 12.65
N GLU A 233 4.17 -4.48 11.92
CA GLU A 233 5.52 -4.35 12.50
C GLU A 233 5.66 -3.09 13.38
N ILE A 234 5.14 -1.94 12.93
CA ILE A 234 5.15 -0.71 13.73
C ILE A 234 4.21 -0.80 14.94
N VAL A 235 3.01 -1.35 14.77
CA VAL A 235 2.02 -1.47 15.85
C VAL A 235 2.52 -2.40 16.96
N GLU A 236 3.16 -3.52 16.60
CA GLU A 236 3.82 -4.43 17.54
C GLU A 236 4.98 -3.74 18.29
N GLU A 237 5.82 -2.95 17.60
CA GLU A 237 6.90 -2.22 18.27
C GLU A 237 6.36 -1.17 19.25
N ILE A 238 5.33 -0.42 18.85
CA ILE A 238 4.65 0.56 19.69
C ILE A 238 4.03 -0.11 20.92
N SER A 239 3.28 -1.20 20.74
CA SER A 239 2.57 -1.88 21.83
C SER A 239 3.56 -2.45 22.85
N GLN A 240 4.66 -3.05 22.39
CA GLN A 240 5.71 -3.58 23.26
C GLN A 240 6.41 -2.47 24.06
N GLU A 241 6.77 -1.35 23.42
CA GLU A 241 7.46 -0.25 24.10
C GLU A 241 6.55 0.44 25.14
N LEU A 242 5.28 0.67 24.79
CA LEU A 242 4.29 1.18 25.75
C LEU A 242 4.07 0.19 26.89
N ASN A 243 3.96 -1.11 26.61
CA ASN A 243 3.79 -2.14 27.64
C ASN A 243 4.96 -2.17 28.63
N LEU A 244 6.19 -2.01 28.14
CA LEU A 244 7.38 -1.93 29.00
C LEU A 244 7.35 -0.67 29.88
N LEU A 245 6.99 0.49 29.32
CA LEU A 245 6.88 1.74 30.07
C LEU A 245 5.80 1.69 31.16
N MET A 246 4.68 1.02 30.87
CA MET A 246 3.58 0.85 31.82
C MET A 246 3.85 -0.24 32.85
N SER A 247 4.54 -1.32 32.47
CA SER A 247 4.91 -2.41 33.39
C SER A 247 6.02 -2.04 34.37
N ALA A 248 6.90 -1.11 34.00
CA ALA A 248 7.98 -0.63 34.86
C ALA A 248 7.51 0.33 35.98
N ARG A 249 6.22 0.63 36.03
CA ARG A 249 5.58 1.51 37.03
C ARG A 249 4.77 0.70 38.04
#